data_AF-A0A7G8ING9-F1
#
_entry.id   AF-A0A7G8ING9-F1
#
_cell.length_a   1.000
_cell.length_b   1.000
_cell.length_c   1.000
_cell.angle_alpha   90.00
_cell.angle_beta   90.00
_cell.angle_gamma   90.00
#
_symmetry.space_group_name_H-M   'P 1'
#
loop_
_entity.id
_entity.type
_entity.pdbx_description
1 polymer ?
#
loop_
_entity_poly.entity_id
_entity_poly.type
_entity_poly.pdbx_seq_one_letter_code
_entity_poly.pdbx_strand_id
1 'polypeptide(L)'
;MLFTAQRQPFTNVINGLGMAMLVLSATVLTPARAEAEPKQRQPLMALLEPEPIEAEPGPASKLLLMRTDRRIASTGDPIWELLLEIPGEPHRRFEAVSGRANRQNADRDRMGSRAPLPSGTYSVGVVEPLAEGAYPELGPVWISIEPNFITGRRVLGIHQDPSAGIHNNQSGTLGCIGLVRKADMLELARLIESNGTTHLNVID
;
A
#
# COMPACT_ATOMS: atom_id res chain seq x y z
N MET A 1 -22.13 34.45 37.93
CA MET A 1 -20.93 35.18 38.33
C MET A 1 -20.09 35.40 37.08
N LEU A 2 -19.88 36.67 36.74
CA LEU A 2 -19.06 37.17 35.63
C LEU A 2 -17.57 36.99 35.90
N PHE A 3 -16.77 36.88 34.83
CA PHE A 3 -15.49 37.56 34.53
C PHE A 3 -14.79 36.77 33.40
N THR A 4 -15.06 37.01 32.11
CA THR A 4 -14.46 37.96 31.13
C THR A 4 -12.93 38.14 31.10
N ALA A 5 -12.39 37.84 29.91
CA ALA A 5 -11.29 38.47 29.16
C ALA A 5 -9.85 38.31 29.74
N GLN A 6 -8.76 38.26 28.97
CA GLN A 6 -8.47 39.02 27.75
C GLN A 6 -7.19 38.46 27.07
N ARG A 7 -7.22 38.25 25.74
CA ARG A 7 -6.00 38.20 24.91
C ARG A 7 -5.50 39.64 24.70
N GLN A 8 -4.19 39.87 24.72
CA GLN A 8 -3.59 41.00 23.99
C GLN A 8 -2.22 40.61 23.36
N PRO A 9 -1.89 41.20 22.20
CA PRO A 9 -0.72 40.91 21.39
C PRO A 9 0.46 41.86 21.72
N PHE A 10 1.68 41.44 21.39
CA PHE A 10 2.83 42.34 21.35
C PHE A 10 3.00 42.92 19.95
N THR A 11 2.71 44.22 19.84
CA THR A 11 3.29 45.12 18.84
C THR A 11 4.46 45.88 19.47
N ASN A 12 5.53 46.07 18.70
CA ASN A 12 6.31 47.31 18.60
C ASN A 12 7.34 47.13 17.47
N VAL A 13 7.84 48.11 16.72
CA VAL A 13 7.46 49.47 16.32
C VAL A 13 8.48 49.82 15.21
N ILE A 14 8.05 50.68 14.29
CA ILE A 14 8.72 51.16 13.07
C ILE A 14 9.84 52.16 13.40
N ASN A 15 10.94 52.20 12.64
CA ASN A 15 11.51 53.43 12.03
C ASN A 15 12.87 53.21 11.34
N GLY A 16 13.02 53.76 10.14
CA GLY A 16 14.29 53.83 9.40
C GLY A 16 14.14 54.30 7.96
N LEU A 17 13.73 55.56 7.78
CA LEU A 17 13.67 56.29 6.52
C LEU A 17 15.08 56.74 6.10
N GLY A 18 15.43 56.68 4.80
CA GLY A 18 16.39 57.64 4.23
C GLY A 18 17.40 57.17 3.19
N MET A 19 17.07 57.47 1.93
CA MET A 19 17.91 58.19 0.96
C MET A 19 18.88 57.40 0.06
N ALA A 20 18.58 57.54 -1.23
CA ALA A 20 19.29 57.06 -2.39
C ALA A 20 20.67 57.71 -2.56
N MET A 21 21.62 56.94 -3.11
CA MET A 21 22.78 57.49 -3.81
C MET A 21 22.90 56.79 -5.17
N LEU A 22 22.68 57.59 -6.21
CA LEU A 22 22.89 57.26 -7.62
C LEU A 22 24.40 57.24 -7.88
N VAL A 23 24.94 56.15 -8.41
CA VAL A 23 26.30 56.14 -8.98
C VAL A 23 26.18 55.67 -10.43
N LEU A 24 26.34 56.62 -11.36
CA LEU A 24 26.61 56.35 -12.77
C LEU A 24 28.02 55.75 -12.88
N SER A 25 28.12 54.55 -13.45
CA SER A 25 29.38 54.06 -14.02
C SER A 25 29.13 53.61 -15.45
N ALA A 26 29.93 54.19 -16.34
CA ALA A 26 29.86 54.07 -17.78
C ALA A 26 30.16 52.65 -18.30
N THR A 27 29.55 52.36 -19.43
CA THR A 27 29.62 51.18 -20.28
C THR A 27 31.03 50.74 -20.69
N VAL A 28 31.25 49.42 -20.73
CA VAL A 28 32.02 48.77 -21.80
C VAL A 28 31.21 47.56 -22.27
N LEU A 29 30.62 47.63 -23.46
CA LEU A 29 30.12 46.45 -24.17
C LEU A 29 31.31 45.67 -24.72
N THR A 30 31.61 44.52 -24.13
CA THR A 30 32.37 43.47 -24.80
C THR A 30 31.42 42.66 -25.67
N PRO A 31 31.70 42.44 -26.97
CA PRO A 31 30.94 41.48 -27.74
C PRO A 31 31.29 40.08 -27.24
N ALA A 32 30.29 39.35 -26.75
CA ALA A 32 30.41 37.92 -26.52
C ALA A 32 30.68 37.25 -27.88
N ARG A 33 31.92 36.82 -28.09
CA ARG A 33 32.28 35.89 -29.16
C ARG A 33 31.69 34.54 -28.76
N ALA A 34 30.57 34.16 -29.38
CA ALA A 34 30.05 32.80 -29.30
C ALA A 34 31.10 31.85 -29.90
N GLU A 35 31.91 31.23 -29.04
CA GLU A 35 32.63 30.03 -29.42
C GLU A 35 31.59 28.92 -29.57
N ALA A 36 31.33 28.54 -30.82
CA ALA A 36 30.59 27.32 -31.09
C ALA A 36 31.43 26.15 -30.57
N GLU A 37 30.95 25.48 -29.52
CA GLU A 37 31.47 24.18 -29.11
C GLU A 37 31.53 23.25 -30.33
N PRO A 38 32.64 22.53 -30.56
CA PRO A 38 32.67 21.54 -31.60
C PRO A 38 31.68 20.44 -31.23
N LYS A 39 30.57 20.33 -31.97
CA LYS A 39 29.69 19.15 -31.92
C LYS A 39 30.56 17.92 -32.18
N GLN A 40 30.86 17.20 -31.12
CA GLN A 40 31.59 15.95 -31.14
C GLN A 40 30.84 15.00 -32.07
N ARG A 41 31.41 14.74 -33.25
CA ARG A 41 30.86 13.79 -34.21
C ARG A 41 31.01 12.40 -33.58
N GLN A 42 29.93 11.85 -33.07
CA GLN A 42 29.91 10.45 -32.66
C GLN A 42 30.29 9.60 -33.89
N PRO A 43 31.24 8.67 -33.76
CA PRO A 43 31.61 7.79 -34.87
C PRO A 43 30.39 6.95 -35.25
N LEU A 44 30.19 6.73 -36.56
CA LEU A 44 29.05 5.97 -37.11
C LEU A 44 28.93 4.56 -36.48
N MET A 45 30.02 4.01 -35.96
CA MET A 45 30.05 2.73 -35.25
C MET A 45 29.33 2.76 -33.90
N ALA A 46 29.27 3.90 -33.21
CA ALA A 46 28.53 4.05 -31.95
C ALA A 46 27.01 4.07 -32.16
N LEU A 47 26.54 4.38 -33.39
CA LEU A 47 25.12 4.31 -33.77
C LEU A 47 24.69 2.90 -34.21
N LEU A 48 25.65 1.97 -34.33
CA LEU A 48 25.45 0.57 -34.72
C LEU A 48 25.60 -0.39 -33.53
N GLU A 49 25.93 0.13 -32.35
CA GLU A 49 25.86 -0.63 -31.12
C GLU A 49 24.38 -0.90 -30.83
N PRO A 50 23.94 -2.18 -30.81
CA PRO A 50 22.57 -2.48 -30.44
C PRO A 50 22.39 -2.01 -29.00
N GLU A 51 21.47 -1.06 -28.80
CA GLU A 51 20.95 -0.73 -27.48
C GLU A 51 20.65 -2.05 -26.75
N PRO A 52 21.11 -2.23 -25.50
CA PRO A 52 20.78 -3.42 -24.74
C PRO A 52 19.26 -3.58 -24.78
N ILE A 53 18.79 -4.67 -25.38
CA ILE A 53 17.38 -5.03 -25.31
C ILE A 53 17.16 -5.36 -23.84
N GLU A 54 16.67 -4.39 -23.06
CA GLU A 54 16.19 -4.63 -21.71
C GLU A 54 15.16 -5.73 -21.83
N ALA A 55 15.50 -6.92 -21.32
CA ALA A 55 14.58 -8.05 -21.34
C ALA A 55 13.31 -7.60 -20.62
N GLU A 56 12.17 -7.72 -21.30
CA GLU A 56 10.85 -7.49 -20.70
C GLU A 56 10.82 -8.17 -19.33
N PRO A 57 10.49 -7.45 -18.25
CA PRO A 57 10.48 -8.05 -16.93
C PRO A 57 9.58 -9.29 -16.98
N GLY A 58 10.13 -10.41 -16.51
CA GLY A 58 9.37 -11.66 -16.40
C GLY A 58 8.07 -11.44 -15.61
N PRO A 59 7.11 -12.38 -15.68
CA PRO A 59 5.82 -12.23 -15.01
C PRO A 59 6.00 -11.85 -13.54
N ALA A 60 5.21 -10.91 -13.01
CA ALA A 60 5.32 -10.49 -11.62
C ALA A 60 4.69 -11.52 -10.66
N SER A 61 5.17 -11.54 -9.42
CA SER A 61 4.52 -12.30 -8.34
C SER A 61 3.13 -11.74 -8.03
N LYS A 62 2.17 -12.60 -7.67
CA LYS A 62 0.78 -12.19 -7.40
C LYS A 62 0.09 -13.08 -6.37
N LEU A 63 -0.92 -12.52 -5.72
CA LEU A 63 -1.80 -13.24 -4.80
C LEU A 63 -3.12 -13.60 -5.47
N LEU A 64 -3.66 -14.77 -5.14
CA LEU A 64 -5.03 -15.16 -5.43
C LEU A 64 -5.71 -15.60 -4.14
N LEU A 65 -6.86 -15.02 -3.83
CA LEU A 65 -7.72 -15.45 -2.73
C LEU A 65 -8.91 -16.21 -3.31
N MET A 66 -9.06 -17.47 -2.93
CA MET A 66 -10.12 -18.36 -3.42
C MET A 66 -10.90 -18.96 -2.27
N ARG A 67 -12.23 -18.96 -2.35
CA ARG A 67 -13.05 -19.64 -1.36
C ARG A 67 -12.94 -21.15 -1.55
N THR A 68 -12.83 -21.89 -0.45
CA THR A 68 -12.84 -23.36 -0.47
C THR A 68 -14.16 -23.91 0.06
N ASP A 69 -14.41 -25.20 -0.16
CA ASP A 69 -15.54 -25.92 0.46
C ASP A 69 -15.30 -26.25 1.95
N ARG A 70 -14.10 -25.97 2.46
CA ARG A 70 -13.73 -26.28 3.84
C ARG A 70 -14.23 -25.21 4.79
N ARG A 71 -14.43 -25.62 6.03
CA ARG A 71 -14.82 -24.75 7.14
C ARG A 71 -14.00 -25.05 8.37
N ILE A 72 -13.81 -24.04 9.21
CA ILE A 72 -13.27 -24.25 10.54
C ILE A 72 -14.32 -25.02 11.35
N ALA A 73 -13.95 -26.20 11.86
CA ALA A 73 -14.90 -27.12 12.48
C ALA A 73 -15.60 -26.56 13.72
N SER A 74 -14.89 -25.72 14.50
CA SER A 74 -15.42 -25.12 15.72
C SER A 74 -16.51 -24.07 15.44
N THR A 75 -16.25 -23.15 14.52
CA THR A 75 -17.05 -21.93 14.34
C THR A 75 -17.86 -21.90 13.06
N GLY A 76 -17.58 -22.82 12.13
CA GLY A 76 -18.22 -22.88 10.81
C GLY A 76 -17.74 -21.83 9.82
N ASP A 77 -16.72 -21.05 10.16
CA ASP A 77 -16.12 -20.05 9.26
C ASP A 77 -15.68 -20.70 7.95
N PRO A 78 -16.05 -20.15 6.79
CA PRO A 78 -15.50 -20.59 5.51
C PRO A 78 -14.00 -20.35 5.47
N ILE A 79 -13.26 -21.40 5.08
CA ILE A 79 -11.83 -21.29 4.85
C ILE A 79 -11.62 -20.82 3.41
N TRP A 80 -10.83 -19.76 3.27
CA TRP A 80 -10.28 -19.28 2.03
C TRP A 80 -8.84 -19.78 1.89
N GLU A 81 -8.42 -20.02 0.66
CA GLU A 81 -7.03 -20.25 0.30
C GLU A 81 -6.45 -18.95 -0.25
N LEU A 82 -5.42 -18.42 0.41
CA LEU A 82 -4.57 -17.37 -0.14
C LEU A 82 -3.35 -18.03 -0.78
N LEU A 83 -3.31 -18.00 -2.11
CA LEU A 83 -2.26 -18.54 -2.94
C LEU A 83 -1.29 -17.41 -3.32
N LEU A 84 0.01 -17.61 -3.09
CA LEU A 84 1.07 -16.78 -3.65
C LEU A 84 1.72 -17.52 -4.81
N GLU A 85 1.67 -16.90 -5.99
CA GLU A 85 2.36 -17.35 -7.20
C GLU A 85 3.61 -16.51 -7.39
N ILE A 86 4.78 -17.15 -7.33
CA ILE A 86 6.08 -16.60 -7.68
C ILE A 86 6.55 -17.37 -8.93
N PRO A 87 6.86 -16.69 -10.05
CA PRO A 87 7.28 -17.37 -11.27
C PRO A 87 8.50 -18.26 -11.05
N GLY A 88 8.42 -19.50 -11.56
CA GLY A 88 9.51 -20.47 -11.42
C GLY A 88 9.63 -21.11 -10.04
N GLU A 89 8.79 -20.73 -9.07
CA GLU A 89 8.77 -21.32 -7.73
C GLU A 89 7.51 -22.16 -7.49
N PRO A 90 7.57 -23.14 -6.55
CA PRO A 90 6.38 -23.81 -6.07
C PRO A 90 5.37 -22.84 -5.46
N HIS A 91 4.09 -23.09 -5.70
CA HIS A 91 3.01 -22.31 -5.11
C HIS A 91 3.04 -22.36 -3.58
N ARG A 92 2.84 -21.22 -2.92
CA ARG A 92 2.65 -21.14 -1.46
C ARG A 92 1.18 -20.93 -1.15
N ARG A 93 0.64 -21.70 -0.21
CA ARG A 93 -0.79 -21.71 0.14
C ARG A 93 -0.95 -21.42 1.62
N PHE A 94 -1.84 -20.49 1.94
CA PHE A 94 -2.12 -20.09 3.30
C PHE A 94 -3.62 -20.16 3.57
N GLU A 95 -3.99 -20.61 4.76
CA GLU A 95 -5.41 -20.63 5.18
C GLU A 95 -5.80 -19.27 5.71
N ALA A 96 -6.92 -18.77 5.21
CA ALA A 96 -7.48 -17.48 5.59
C ALA A 96 -8.98 -17.57 5.87
N VAL A 97 -9.49 -16.54 6.52
CA VAL A 97 -10.92 -16.25 6.69
C VAL A 97 -11.20 -14.84 6.16
N SER A 98 -12.44 -14.59 5.73
CA SER A 98 -12.88 -13.24 5.39
C SER A 98 -14.33 -13.02 5.76
N GLY A 99 -14.60 -11.88 6.40
CA GLY A 99 -15.90 -11.58 6.98
C GLY A 99 -16.20 -12.43 8.22
N ARG A 100 -17.23 -12.05 8.96
CA ARG A 100 -17.68 -12.82 10.14
C ARG A 100 -18.43 -14.08 9.69
N ALA A 101 -18.36 -15.16 10.48
CA ALA A 101 -19.05 -16.43 10.21
C ALA A 101 -20.54 -16.26 9.81
N ASN A 102 -21.24 -15.36 10.50
CA ASN A 102 -22.67 -15.11 10.33
C ASN A 102 -23.01 -14.00 9.30
N ARG A 103 -22.02 -13.52 8.53
CA ARG A 103 -22.18 -12.43 7.55
C ARG A 103 -21.72 -12.80 6.14
N GLN A 104 -21.54 -14.09 5.88
CA GLN A 104 -21.01 -14.58 4.61
C GLN A 104 -21.90 -14.25 3.40
N ASN A 105 -23.21 -14.11 3.60
CA ASN A 105 -24.18 -13.77 2.54
C ASN A 105 -24.63 -12.30 2.58
N ALA A 106 -24.00 -11.46 3.41
CA ALA A 106 -24.31 -10.05 3.45
C ALA A 106 -23.70 -9.33 2.23
N ASP A 107 -24.24 -8.15 1.90
CA ASP A 107 -23.76 -7.31 0.81
C ASP A 107 -22.26 -7.00 0.99
N ARG A 108 -21.44 -7.51 0.06
CA ARG A 108 -19.98 -7.39 0.10
C ARG A 108 -19.51 -5.98 -0.23
N ASP A 109 -20.26 -5.23 -1.03
CA ASP A 109 -19.90 -3.88 -1.47
C ASP A 109 -20.24 -2.79 -0.45
N ARG A 110 -21.10 -3.11 0.52
CA ARG A 110 -21.52 -2.17 1.55
C ARG A 110 -20.50 -2.02 2.69
N MET A 111 -20.15 -0.78 3.00
CA MET A 111 -19.32 -0.44 4.16
C MET A 111 -19.96 -0.95 5.47
N GLY A 112 -19.15 -1.57 6.33
CA GLY A 112 -19.60 -2.07 7.64
C GLY A 112 -20.50 -3.31 7.59
N SER A 113 -20.69 -3.96 6.44
CA SER A 113 -21.49 -5.19 6.33
C SER A 113 -20.90 -6.36 7.10
N ARG A 114 -19.58 -6.34 7.32
CA ARG A 114 -18.76 -7.43 7.88
C ARG A 114 -18.80 -8.71 7.03
N ALA A 115 -19.26 -8.57 5.78
CA ALA A 115 -19.18 -9.60 4.77
C ALA A 115 -17.72 -9.77 4.31
N PRO A 116 -17.38 -10.90 3.68
CA PRO A 116 -16.12 -11.03 2.95
C PRO A 116 -15.87 -9.81 2.04
N LEU A 117 -14.61 -9.44 1.81
CA LEU A 117 -14.28 -8.41 0.81
C LEU A 117 -14.87 -8.75 -0.57
N PRO A 118 -15.32 -7.82 -1.42
CA PRO A 118 -15.86 -8.12 -2.74
C PRO A 118 -14.87 -8.84 -3.66
N SER A 119 -15.37 -9.60 -4.63
CA SER A 119 -14.53 -10.19 -5.68
C SER A 119 -14.01 -9.11 -6.62
N GLY A 120 -12.79 -9.29 -7.13
CA GLY A 120 -12.13 -8.32 -8.00
C GLY A 120 -10.63 -8.24 -7.81
N THR A 121 -10.02 -7.28 -8.50
CA THR A 121 -8.58 -7.02 -8.46
C THR A 121 -8.26 -5.91 -7.45
N TYR A 122 -7.20 -6.10 -6.69
CA TYR A 122 -6.74 -5.19 -5.67
C TYR A 122 -5.25 -4.90 -5.84
N SER A 123 -4.84 -3.67 -5.53
CA SER A 123 -3.44 -3.34 -5.27
C SER A 123 -3.06 -3.76 -3.85
N VAL A 124 -1.84 -4.28 -3.69
CA VAL A 124 -1.25 -4.67 -2.41
C VAL A 124 -0.24 -3.61 -1.99
N GLY A 125 -0.39 -3.10 -0.78
CA GLY A 125 0.48 -2.09 -0.20
C GLY A 125 1.76 -2.66 0.42
N VAL A 126 2.47 -1.81 1.14
CA VAL A 126 3.69 -2.18 1.86
C VAL A 126 3.39 -3.07 3.06
N VAL A 127 4.41 -3.82 3.49
CA VAL A 127 4.37 -4.62 4.71
C VAL A 127 4.64 -3.71 5.91
N GLU A 128 3.69 -3.63 6.83
CA GLU A 128 3.78 -2.78 8.02
C GLU A 128 3.82 -3.64 9.29
N PRO A 129 4.95 -3.69 10.02
CA PRO A 129 5.01 -4.32 11.32
C PRO A 129 4.11 -3.60 12.32
N LEU A 130 3.34 -4.35 13.09
CA LEU A 130 2.50 -3.83 14.17
C LEU A 130 3.17 -4.08 15.52
N ALA A 131 3.10 -3.08 16.40
CA ALA A 131 3.55 -3.25 17.78
C ALA A 131 2.71 -4.31 18.50
N GLU A 132 3.37 -5.17 19.28
CA GLU A 132 2.71 -6.26 19.99
C GLU A 132 1.59 -5.75 20.91
N GLY A 133 0.41 -6.34 20.80
CA GLY A 133 -0.76 -5.99 21.60
C GLY A 133 -1.42 -4.64 21.27
N ALA A 134 -0.88 -3.86 20.33
CA ALA A 134 -1.45 -2.55 19.97
C ALA A 134 -2.87 -2.68 19.38
N TYR A 135 -3.14 -3.78 18.68
CA TYR A 135 -4.41 -4.04 18.01
C TYR A 135 -4.84 -5.49 18.27
N PRO A 136 -5.71 -5.76 19.25
CA PRO A 136 -6.05 -7.13 19.66
C PRO A 136 -6.64 -8.03 18.57
N GLU A 137 -7.27 -7.42 17.55
CA GLU A 137 -7.87 -8.13 16.41
C GLU A 137 -6.95 -8.20 15.19
N LEU A 138 -5.73 -7.64 15.29
CA LEU A 138 -4.73 -7.67 14.24
C LEU A 138 -3.49 -8.41 14.77
N GLY A 139 -2.92 -9.26 13.93
CA GLY A 139 -1.67 -9.94 14.24
C GLY A 139 -0.44 -9.03 14.18
N PRO A 140 0.76 -9.61 14.02
CA PRO A 140 2.02 -8.87 14.08
C PRO A 140 2.29 -7.96 12.86
N VAL A 141 1.49 -8.07 11.80
CA VAL A 141 1.72 -7.40 10.51
C VAL A 141 0.39 -6.97 9.92
N TRP A 142 0.39 -5.78 9.30
CA TRP A 142 -0.66 -5.28 8.42
C TRP A 142 -0.12 -5.10 7.01
N ILE A 143 -0.92 -5.47 6.01
CA ILE A 143 -0.65 -5.18 4.60
C ILE A 143 -1.94 -4.60 4.03
N SER A 144 -1.92 -3.33 3.62
CA SER A 144 -3.10 -2.70 3.03
C SER A 144 -3.43 -3.32 1.67
N ILE A 145 -4.73 -3.39 1.35
CA ILE A 145 -5.19 -3.70 -0.01
C ILE A 145 -6.24 -2.67 -0.44
N GLU A 146 -6.15 -2.20 -1.68
CA GLU A 146 -7.07 -1.21 -2.23
C GLU A 146 -7.77 -1.79 -3.47
N PRO A 147 -9.11 -1.74 -3.55
CA PRO A 147 -9.84 -2.23 -4.72
C PRO A 147 -9.56 -1.37 -5.95
N ASN A 148 -9.28 -2.02 -7.09
CA ASN A 148 -9.07 -1.35 -8.38
C ASN A 148 -10.40 -1.19 -9.16
N PHE A 149 -11.52 -1.18 -8.43
CA PHE A 149 -12.88 -1.12 -8.95
C PHE A 149 -13.77 -0.33 -7.99
N ILE A 150 -14.92 0.11 -8.49
CA ILE A 150 -15.87 0.90 -7.69
C ILE A 150 -16.56 -0.03 -6.68
N THR A 151 -16.37 0.25 -5.39
CA THR A 151 -17.09 -0.40 -4.29
C THR A 151 -17.29 0.59 -3.14
N GLY A 152 -18.18 0.29 -2.19
CA GLY A 152 -18.35 1.04 -0.95
C GLY A 152 -17.38 0.64 0.16
N ARG A 153 -16.54 -0.38 -0.05
CA ARG A 153 -15.60 -0.91 0.94
C ARG A 153 -14.30 -0.11 1.01
N ARG A 154 -13.80 0.11 2.23
CA ARG A 154 -12.58 0.87 2.54
C ARG A 154 -11.85 0.18 3.69
N VAL A 155 -10.58 0.56 3.91
CA VAL A 155 -9.76 0.09 5.05
C VAL A 155 -9.69 -1.44 5.07
N LEU A 156 -9.31 -2.02 3.94
CA LEU A 156 -9.12 -3.46 3.79
C LEU A 156 -7.63 -3.79 3.90
N GLY A 157 -7.34 -4.99 4.36
CA GLY A 157 -5.97 -5.48 4.44
C GLY A 157 -5.86 -6.98 4.60
N ILE A 158 -4.62 -7.44 4.58
CA ILE A 158 -4.19 -8.79 4.95
C ILE A 158 -3.50 -8.68 6.30
N HIS A 159 -3.94 -9.50 7.26
CA HIS A 159 -3.34 -9.61 8.58
C HIS A 159 -3.58 -11.01 9.13
N GLN A 160 -2.97 -11.37 10.26
CA GLN A 160 -3.42 -12.55 11.01
C GLN A 160 -4.66 -12.21 11.83
N ASP A 161 -5.62 -13.14 11.89
CA ASP A 161 -6.85 -13.03 12.68
C ASP A 161 -6.76 -13.89 13.95
N PRO A 162 -6.51 -13.30 15.14
CA PRO A 162 -6.45 -14.04 16.40
C PRO A 162 -7.78 -14.68 16.80
N SER A 163 -8.90 -14.21 16.25
CA SER A 163 -10.23 -14.71 16.58
C SER A 163 -10.64 -15.93 15.76
N ALA A 164 -9.93 -16.23 14.66
CA ALA A 164 -10.28 -17.30 13.74
C ALA A 164 -10.40 -18.65 14.45
N GLY A 165 -11.59 -19.25 14.40
CA GLY A 165 -11.87 -20.55 15.01
C GLY A 165 -12.11 -20.53 16.52
N ILE A 166 -12.07 -19.36 17.15
CA ILE A 166 -12.43 -19.19 18.56
C ILE A 166 -13.95 -19.06 18.67
N HIS A 167 -14.57 -19.85 19.56
CA HIS A 167 -16.01 -19.80 19.85
C HIS A 167 -16.40 -18.51 20.57
N ASN A 168 -16.48 -17.42 19.83
CA ASN A 168 -17.05 -16.15 20.26
C ASN A 168 -17.94 -15.59 19.12
N ASN A 169 -18.63 -14.48 19.39
CA ASN A 169 -19.41 -13.79 18.36
C ASN A 169 -18.54 -12.93 17.41
N GLN A 170 -17.22 -13.09 17.45
CA GLN A 170 -16.23 -12.33 16.70
C GLN A 170 -15.41 -13.19 15.74
N SER A 171 -15.57 -14.51 15.64
CA SER A 171 -14.76 -15.31 14.70
C SER A 171 -14.89 -14.84 13.25
N GLY A 172 -13.74 -14.83 12.54
CA GLY A 172 -13.58 -14.26 11.21
C GLY A 172 -13.27 -12.76 11.28
N THR A 173 -13.09 -12.08 10.14
CA THR A 173 -12.70 -10.66 10.13
C THR A 173 -13.91 -9.73 10.02
N LEU A 174 -13.70 -8.42 10.12
CA LEU A 174 -14.68 -7.42 9.67
C LEU A 174 -14.73 -7.27 8.13
N GLY A 175 -14.15 -8.24 7.42
CA GLY A 175 -14.14 -8.32 5.96
C GLY A 175 -12.77 -8.11 5.31
N CYS A 176 -11.70 -8.03 6.10
CA CYS A 176 -10.32 -8.18 5.67
C CYS A 176 -9.99 -9.64 5.28
N ILE A 177 -8.77 -9.90 4.85
CA ILE A 177 -8.20 -11.25 4.71
C ILE A 177 -7.44 -11.56 6.00
N GLY A 178 -7.98 -12.48 6.81
CA GLY A 178 -7.41 -12.90 8.08
C GLY A 178 -6.71 -14.25 7.95
N LEU A 179 -5.38 -14.28 7.97
CA LEU A 179 -4.60 -15.51 8.03
C LEU A 179 -4.87 -16.21 9.36
N VAL A 180 -5.13 -17.51 9.32
CA VAL A 180 -5.49 -18.29 10.52
C VAL A 180 -4.29 -18.46 11.45
N ARG A 181 -3.09 -18.65 10.90
CA ARG A 181 -1.86 -18.91 11.66
C ARG A 181 -0.95 -17.69 11.66
N LYS A 182 -0.39 -17.35 12.84
CA LYS A 182 0.62 -16.28 12.99
C LYS A 182 1.87 -16.54 12.17
N ALA A 183 2.36 -17.78 12.13
CA ALA A 183 3.54 -18.15 11.35
C ALA A 183 3.33 -17.92 9.85
N ASP A 184 2.16 -18.27 9.33
CA ASP A 184 1.80 -18.05 7.93
C ASP A 184 1.80 -16.56 7.57
N MET A 185 1.30 -15.69 8.45
CA MET A 185 1.31 -14.25 8.21
C MET A 185 2.74 -13.69 8.14
N LEU A 186 3.63 -14.16 9.01
CA LEU A 186 5.04 -13.74 8.99
C LEU A 186 5.76 -14.22 7.73
N GLU A 187 5.50 -15.46 7.31
CA GLU A 187 6.08 -16.00 6.08
C GLU A 187 5.54 -15.30 4.82
N LEU A 188 4.23 -15.07 4.76
CA LEU A 188 3.59 -14.33 3.68
C LEU A 188 4.16 -12.92 3.57
N ALA A 189 4.29 -12.20 4.69
CA ALA A 189 4.85 -10.85 4.73
C ALA A 189 6.26 -10.81 4.15
N ARG A 190 7.13 -11.73 4.62
CA ARG A 190 8.50 -11.86 4.12
C ARG A 190 8.54 -12.13 2.62
N LEU A 191 7.67 -13.00 2.11
CA LEU A 191 7.61 -13.35 0.69
C LEU A 191 7.08 -12.20 -0.18
N ILE A 192 6.06 -11.46 0.27
CA ILE A 192 5.55 -10.29 -0.43
C ILE A 192 6.65 -9.23 -0.56
N GLU A 193 7.36 -8.95 0.53
CA GLU A 193 8.45 -7.98 0.55
C GLU A 193 9.61 -8.39 -0.36
N SER A 194 10.06 -9.66 -0.29
CA SER A 194 11.19 -10.12 -1.11
C SER A 194 10.89 -10.23 -2.60
N ASN A 195 9.62 -10.36 -2.99
CA ASN A 195 9.20 -10.58 -4.39
C ASN A 195 8.47 -9.37 -5.00
N GLY A 196 8.34 -8.26 -4.27
CA GLY A 196 7.64 -7.06 -4.75
C GLY A 196 6.19 -7.34 -5.16
N THR A 197 5.49 -8.22 -4.44
CA THR A 197 4.11 -8.61 -4.79
C THR A 197 3.16 -7.43 -4.57
N THR A 198 2.58 -6.93 -5.66
CA THR A 198 1.75 -5.70 -5.66
C THR A 198 0.29 -5.94 -6.08
N HIS A 199 -0.08 -7.18 -6.40
CA HIS A 199 -1.37 -7.52 -6.97
C HIS A 199 -2.04 -8.67 -6.23
N LEU A 200 -3.35 -8.52 -5.99
CA LEU A 200 -4.23 -9.54 -5.42
C LEU A 200 -5.48 -9.68 -6.27
N ASN A 201 -5.84 -10.92 -6.60
CA ASN A 201 -7.11 -11.25 -7.23
C ASN A 201 -7.99 -12.02 -6.25
N VAL A 202 -9.20 -11.53 -5.99
CA VAL A 202 -10.19 -12.21 -5.17
C VAL A 202 -11.20 -12.89 -6.08
N ILE A 203 -11.28 -14.21 -5.94
CA ILE A 203 -12.14 -15.11 -6.71
C ILE A 203 -13.06 -15.83 -5.73
N ASP A 204 -14.36 -15.71 -5.92
CA ASP A 204 -15.39 -16.39 -5.13
C ASP A 204 -16.31 -17.16 -6.06
#